data_AF-A0A2T6E1D2-F1
#
_entry.id   AF-A0A2T6E1D2-F1
#
_cell.length_a   1.000
_cell.length_b   1.000
_cell.length_c   1.000
_cell.angle_alpha   90.00
_cell.angle_beta   90.00
_cell.angle_gamma   90.00
#
_symmetry.space_group_name_H-M   'P 1'
#
loop_
_entity.id
_entity.type
_entity.pdbx_description
1 polymer ?
#
loop_
_entity_poly.entity_id
_entity_poly.type
_entity_poly.pdbx_seq_one_letter_code
_entity_poly.pdbx_strand_id
1 'polypeptide(L)'
;MNFPDFFRIEREGKGRSSHYIVHTRDPKFSMEIVPDRDAPDKIGRGVIKRLCIPNSCLGDYTKYSEFVATAQDFFRQSFSEPAPKAETKRICT
;
A
#
# COMPACT_ATOMS: atom_id res chain seq x y z
N MET A 1 -1.69 6.82 -11.26
CA MET A 1 -2.89 6.87 -10.40
C MET A 1 -2.50 7.64 -9.14
N ASN A 2 -3.42 8.39 -8.53
CA ASN A 2 -3.14 9.06 -7.25
C ASN A 2 -3.78 8.23 -6.13
N PHE A 3 -3.04 7.95 -5.07
CA PHE A 3 -3.48 7.13 -3.94
C PHE A 3 -3.51 7.97 -2.65
N PRO A 4 -4.34 9.02 -2.57
CA PRO A 4 -4.29 9.99 -1.47
C PRO A 4 -4.65 9.37 -0.11
N ASP A 5 -5.41 8.28 -0.13
CA ASP A 5 -5.96 7.64 1.07
C ASP A 5 -5.12 6.45 1.56
N PHE A 6 -4.00 6.14 0.88
CA PHE A 6 -3.13 5.02 1.21
C PHE A 6 -1.76 5.48 1.71
N PHE A 7 -1.33 4.90 2.82
CA PHE A 7 0.00 5.13 3.39
C PHE A 7 0.77 3.82 3.44
N ARG A 8 2.03 3.84 3.01
CA ARG A 8 2.97 2.71 3.16
C ARG A 8 3.91 2.99 4.33
N ILE A 9 3.94 2.08 5.29
CA ILE A 9 4.90 2.07 6.38
C ILE A 9 5.80 0.85 6.17
N GLU A 10 7.08 1.10 5.97
CA GLU A 10 8.07 0.04 5.90
C GLU A 10 8.59 -0.27 7.31
N ARG A 11 8.61 -1.56 7.65
CA ARG A 11 9.14 -2.04 8.92
C ARG A 11 10.19 -3.10 8.65
N GLU A 12 11.42 -2.79 9.03
CA GLU A 12 12.51 -3.75 8.97
C GLU A 12 12.47 -4.66 10.21
N GLY A 13 12.23 -5.95 9.99
CA GLY A 13 12.30 -6.99 11.01
C GLY A 13 13.58 -7.81 10.89
N LYS A 14 13.80 -8.75 11.82
CA LYS A 14 14.92 -9.71 11.76
C LYS A 14 14.82 -10.60 10.51
N GLY A 15 15.38 -10.12 9.39
CA GLY A 15 15.56 -10.86 8.13
C GLY A 15 14.52 -10.64 7.03
N ARG A 16 13.46 -9.84 7.25
CA ARG A 16 12.46 -9.50 6.22
C ARG A 16 11.94 -8.06 6.41
N SER A 17 11.81 -7.32 5.31
CA SER A 17 11.05 -6.08 5.26
C SER A 17 9.55 -6.43 5.13
N SER A 18 8.76 -6.02 6.13
CA SER A 18 7.31 -6.04 6.07
C SER A 18 6.81 -4.65 5.72
N HIS A 19 5.83 -4.55 4.82
CA HIS A 19 5.21 -3.29 4.46
C HIS A 19 3.77 -3.29 4.95
N TYR A 20 3.41 -2.25 5.71
CA TYR A 20 2.05 -2.03 6.16
C TYR A 20 1.41 -0.97 5.29
N ILE A 21 0.28 -1.31 4.69
CA ILE A 21 -0.55 -0.38 3.93
C ILE A 21 -1.74 -0.03 4.80
N VAL A 22 -1.97 1.27 4.99
CA VAL A 22 -3.06 1.80 5.80
C VAL A 22 -3.97 2.62 4.90
N HIS A 23 -5.25 2.27 4.88
CA HIS A 23 -6.28 3.08 4.24
C HIS A 23 -6.95 3.96 5.30
N THR A 24 -6.84 5.28 5.15
CA THR A 24 -7.24 6.24 6.19
C THR A 24 -8.69 6.72 6.06
N ARG A 25 -9.29 6.60 4.87
CA ARG A 25 -10.70 6.90 4.62
C ARG A 25 -11.58 5.68 4.86
N ASP A 26 -12.88 5.92 5.05
CA ASP A 26 -13.84 4.82 5.10
C ASP A 26 -13.98 4.18 3.71
N PRO A 27 -13.87 2.84 3.60
CA PRO A 27 -13.74 1.89 4.69
C PRO A 27 -12.28 1.78 5.21
N LYS A 28 -12.07 2.00 6.52
CA LYS A 28 -10.73 1.92 7.13
C LYS A 28 -10.27 0.47 7.22
N PHE A 29 -9.03 0.21 6.81
CA PHE A 29 -8.38 -1.08 7.02
C PHE A 29 -6.87 -0.93 7.01
N SER A 30 -6.17 -1.96 7.50
CA SER A 30 -4.74 -2.08 7.31
C SER A 30 -4.38 -3.45 6.76
N MET A 31 -3.31 -3.50 5.98
CA MET A 31 -2.84 -4.71 5.32
C MET A 31 -1.32 -4.83 5.49
N GLU A 32 -0.86 -6.00 5.89
CA GLU A 32 0.55 -6.36 5.84
C GLU A 32 0.83 -7.11 4.55
N ILE A 33 1.83 -6.63 3.81
CA ILE A 33 2.25 -7.18 2.55
C ILE A 33 3.77 -7.29 2.51
N VAL A 34 4.26 -8.38 1.91
CA VAL A 34 5.70 -8.60 1.67
C VAL A 34 5.96 -8.71 0.17
N PRO A 35 7.16 -8.34 -0.32
CA PRO A 35 7.52 -8.55 -1.72
C PRO A 35 7.41 -10.03 -2.10
N ASP A 36 6.88 -10.28 -3.30
CA ASP A 36 6.84 -11.62 -3.87
C ASP A 36 8.19 -11.96 -4.53
N ARG A 37 8.95 -12.85 -3.87
CA ARG A 37 10.29 -13.24 -4.34
C ARG A 37 10.26 -14.15 -5.56
N ASP A 38 9.13 -14.78 -5.84
CA ASP A 38 8.95 -15.69 -6.96
C ASP A 38 8.51 -14.95 -8.23
N ALA A 39 8.10 -13.68 -8.10
CA ALA A 39 7.77 -12.81 -9.23
C ALA A 39 9.04 -12.40 -10.02
N PRO A 40 8.95 -12.18 -11.34
CA PRO A 40 10.10 -11.77 -12.18
C PRO A 40 10.79 -10.48 -11.72
N ASP A 41 10.05 -9.55 -11.12
CA ASP A 41 10.53 -8.28 -10.57
C ASP A 41 10.87 -8.35 -9.07
N LYS A 42 10.78 -9.56 -8.46
CA LYS A 42 10.98 -9.84 -7.02
C LYS A 42 10.09 -9.04 -6.06
N ILE A 43 9.06 -8.38 -6.59
CA ILE A 43 8.10 -7.55 -5.83
C ILE A 43 6.67 -8.01 -6.13
N GLY A 44 6.34 -8.16 -7.41
CA GLY A 44 5.04 -8.55 -7.91
C GLY A 44 3.92 -7.62 -7.44
N ARG A 45 2.73 -8.20 -7.23
CA ARG A 45 1.63 -7.56 -6.49
C ARG A 45 1.81 -7.65 -4.96
N GLY A 46 2.91 -8.24 -4.50
CA GLY A 46 3.18 -8.58 -3.11
C GLY A 46 2.29 -9.72 -2.58
N VAL A 47 2.80 -10.42 -1.57
CA VAL A 47 2.08 -11.48 -0.87
C VAL A 47 1.44 -10.91 0.39
N ILE A 48 0.11 -10.93 0.44
CA ILE A 48 -0.65 -10.48 1.61
C ILE A 48 -0.37 -11.45 2.77
N LYS A 49 0.12 -10.94 3.89
CA LYS A 49 0.37 -11.70 5.11
C LYS A 49 -0.72 -11.53 6.15
N ARG A 50 -1.32 -10.33 6.21
CA ARG A 50 -2.38 -10.03 7.16
C ARG A 50 -3.29 -8.96 6.60
N LEU A 51 -4.59 -9.11 6.84
CA LEU A 51 -5.61 -8.11 6.53
C LEU A 51 -6.40 -7.83 7.81
N CYS A 52 -6.34 -6.60 8.28
CA CYS A 52 -7.02 -6.15 9.49
C CYS A 52 -8.18 -5.24 9.09
N ILE A 53 -9.40 -5.76 9.22
CA ILE A 53 -10.64 -5.07 8.87
C ILE A 53 -11.48 -4.87 10.15
N PRO A 54 -12.06 -3.68 10.37
CA PRO A 54 -13.00 -3.45 11.46
C PRO A 54 -14.19 -4.41 11.38
N ASN A 55 -14.63 -4.90 12.53
CA ASN A 55 -15.80 -5.78 12.57
C ASN A 55 -17.03 -5.02 12.05
N SER A 56 -17.69 -5.57 11.05
CA SER A 56 -18.89 -4.99 10.46
C SER A 56 -20.12 -5.61 11.12
N CYS A 57 -21.01 -4.80 11.68
CA CYS A 57 -22.27 -5.30 12.25
C CYS A 57 -23.16 -6.00 11.20
N LEU A 58 -23.00 -5.66 9.91
CA LEU A 58 -23.74 -6.25 8.80
C LEU A 58 -22.99 -7.40 8.11
N GLY A 59 -21.74 -7.68 8.50
CA GLY A 59 -20.92 -8.72 7.89
C GLY A 59 -20.54 -8.49 6.42
N ASP A 60 -20.88 -7.33 5.83
CA ASP A 60 -20.47 -7.01 4.46
C ASP A 60 -18.98 -6.63 4.40
N TYR A 61 -18.16 -7.63 4.10
CA TYR A 61 -16.73 -7.50 3.85
C TYR A 61 -16.39 -7.41 2.36
N THR A 62 -17.35 -7.64 1.47
CA THR A 62 -17.14 -7.64 0.01
C THR A 62 -16.65 -6.28 -0.46
N LYS A 63 -17.16 -5.20 0.16
CA LYS A 63 -16.72 -3.82 -0.09
C LYS A 63 -15.21 -3.60 0.06
N TYR A 64 -14.49 -4.40 0.84
CA TYR A 64 -13.04 -4.26 1.01
C TYR A 64 -12.23 -4.86 -0.14
N SER A 65 -12.81 -5.76 -0.93
CA SER A 65 -12.09 -6.48 -2.00
C SER A 65 -11.51 -5.53 -3.06
N GLU A 66 -12.27 -4.51 -3.46
CA GLU A 66 -11.83 -3.48 -4.41
C GLU A 66 -10.67 -2.64 -3.84
N PHE A 67 -10.75 -2.28 -2.55
CA PHE A 67 -9.69 -1.52 -1.90
C PHE A 67 -8.43 -2.35 -1.66
N VAL A 68 -8.56 -3.66 -1.42
CA VAL A 68 -7.41 -4.57 -1.30
C VAL A 68 -6.67 -4.67 -2.64
N ALA A 69 -7.38 -4.81 -3.77
CA ALA A 69 -6.76 -4.80 -5.09
C ALA A 69 -6.04 -3.47 -5.36
N THR A 70 -6.70 -2.35 -5.05
CA THR A 70 -6.13 -1.00 -5.17
C THR A 70 -4.89 -0.83 -4.27
N ALA A 71 -4.90 -1.40 -3.07
CA ALA A 71 -3.76 -1.38 -2.15
C ALA A 71 -2.56 -2.19 -2.68
N GLN A 72 -2.80 -3.32 -3.36
CA GLN A 72 -1.72 -4.07 -4.03
C GLN A 72 -1.12 -3.30 -5.22
N ASP A 73 -1.95 -2.59 -5.98
CA ASP A 73 -1.46 -1.74 -7.07
C ASP A 73 -0.67 -0.54 -6.52
N PHE A 74 -1.13 0.07 -5.42
CA PHE A 74 -0.37 1.09 -4.68
C PHE A 74 0.96 0.55 -4.17
N PHE A 75 0.98 -0.67 -3.62
CA PHE A 75 2.21 -1.33 -3.18
C PHE A 75 3.22 -1.40 -4.33
N ARG A 76 2.79 -1.92 -5.49
CA ARG A 76 3.65 -2.02 -6.67
C ARG A 76 4.15 -0.67 -7.15
N GLN A 77 3.27 0.33 -7.23
CA GLN A 77 3.64 1.69 -7.65
C GLN A 77 4.59 2.37 -6.64
N SER A 78 4.53 2.02 -5.36
CA SER A 78 5.43 2.58 -4.35
C SER A 78 6.89 2.12 -4.48
N PHE A 79 7.16 1.08 -5.27
CA PHE A 79 8.53 0.66 -5.62
C PHE A 79 8.98 1.15 -7.00
N SER A 80 8.05 1.55 -7.88
CA SER A 80 8.44 2.25 -9.10
C SER A 80 8.97 3.63 -8.72
N GLU A 81 10.13 3.97 -9.28
CA GLU A 81 10.88 5.20 -9.00
C GLU A 81 9.96 6.42 -9.01
N PRO A 82 10.01 7.29 -7.97
CA PRO A 82 9.15 8.45 -7.92
C PRO A 82 9.46 9.35 -9.13
N ALA A 83 8.43 9.71 -9.90
CA ALA A 83 8.57 10.71 -10.95
C ALA A 83 9.33 11.94 -10.39
N PRO A 84 10.33 12.47 -11.11
CA PRO A 84 11.19 13.53 -10.59
C PRO A 84 10.32 14.69 -10.13
N LYS A 85 10.41 15.01 -8.83
CA LYS A 85 9.75 16.19 -8.26
C LYS A 85 10.26 17.39 -9.04
N ALA A 86 9.38 18.06 -9.79
CA ALA A 86 9.70 19.32 -10.42
C ALA A 86 10.17 20.28 -9.32
N GLU A 87 11.45 20.64 -9.36
CA GLU A 87 12.05 21.63 -8.47
C GLU A 87 11.23 22.91 -8.56
N THR A 88 10.45 23.19 -7.51
CA THR A 88 9.78 24.47 -7.38
C THR A 88 10.85 25.50 -7.05
N LYS A 89 11.43 26.12 -8.08
CA LYS A 89 12.31 27.29 -7.92
C LYS A 89 11.52 28.36 -7.17
N ARG A 90 11.95 28.67 -5.95
CA ARG A 90 11.47 29.84 -5.23
C ARG A 90 11.83 31.07 -6.06
N ILE A 91 10.84 31.72 -6.63
CA ILE A 91 10.99 33.07 -7.17
C ILE A 91 10.99 33.98 -5.93
N CYS A 92 12.17 34.43 -5.52
CA CYS A 92 12.30 35.56 -4.61
C CYS A 92 12.07 36.83 -5.45
N THR A 93 11.01 37.56 -5.13
CA THR A 93 10.84 38.98 -5.50
C THR A 93 11.22 39.86 -4.34
#